data_AF-A0A0R2JMF3-F1
#
_entry.id   AF-A0A0R2JMF3-F1
#
_cell.length_a   1.000
_cell.length_b   1.000
_cell.length_c   1.000
_cell.angle_alpha   90.00
_cell.angle_beta   90.00
_cell.angle_gamma   90.00
#
_symmetry.space_group_name_H-M   'P 1'
#
loop_
_entity.id
_entity.type
_entity.pdbx_description
1 polymer ?
#
loop_
_entity_poly.entity_id
_entity_poly.type
_entity_poly.pdbx_seq_one_letter_code
_entity_poly.pdbx_strand_id
1 'polypeptide(L)'
;MKFEKTNENTIKVWVTKSDLKERDVNLLDLVDDQNKVENFFYKILEEVDVNHEFQNNDLVSFQVMPIENGFEMIISKDSDMVSRLTEANVNFTSDKTRKRFETLKEKNKPIDEFDENKMIRTVPIQFDNFENLVVAVKQIKNFQNLIGIHIVSDMYKKGNEYYLILKYVILAGNNNISSVLSLIDNQSALIYEYGKLSKIRANKISHEAKLIIKDAAISTLLSYFA
;
A
#
# COMPACT_ATOMS: atom_id res chain seq x y z
N MET A 1 -7.80 32.33 -10.47
CA MET A 1 -7.50 31.36 -9.39
C MET A 1 -7.25 32.12 -8.09
N LYS A 2 -7.57 31.53 -6.92
CA LYS A 2 -7.24 32.09 -5.60
C LYS A 2 -6.65 30.99 -4.72
N PHE A 3 -5.75 31.33 -3.79
CA PHE A 3 -5.24 30.39 -2.81
C PHE A 3 -4.94 31.06 -1.47
N GLU A 4 -4.90 30.26 -0.41
CA GLU A 4 -4.62 30.67 0.95
C GLU A 4 -3.77 29.60 1.65
N LYS A 5 -2.63 30.02 2.25
CA LYS A 5 -1.85 29.15 3.12
C LYS A 5 -2.53 29.11 4.49
N THR A 6 -3.23 28.02 4.80
CA THR A 6 -3.95 27.86 6.07
C THR A 6 -2.99 27.59 7.22
N ASN A 7 -1.89 26.87 6.97
CA ASN A 7 -0.80 26.65 7.93
C ASN A 7 0.50 26.26 7.20
N GLU A 8 1.58 25.97 7.92
CA GLU A 8 2.88 25.56 7.37
C GLU A 8 2.84 24.27 6.54
N ASN A 9 1.79 23.45 6.73
CA ASN A 9 1.63 22.13 6.14
C ASN A 9 0.42 22.01 5.21
N THR A 10 -0.39 23.07 5.03
CA THR A 10 -1.67 23.00 4.32
C THR A 10 -1.94 24.27 3.52
N ILE A 11 -2.25 24.10 2.23
CA ILE A 11 -2.66 25.15 1.30
C ILE A 11 -4.06 24.85 0.80
N LYS A 12 -4.93 25.87 0.79
CA LYS A 12 -6.25 25.81 0.14
C LYS A 12 -6.23 26.60 -1.17
N VAL A 13 -6.82 26.04 -2.21
CA VAL A 13 -6.87 26.62 -3.55
C VAL A 13 -8.30 26.58 -4.07
N TRP A 14 -8.78 27.70 -4.61
CA TRP A 14 -10.07 27.78 -5.30
C TRP A 14 -9.82 28.01 -6.79
N VAL A 15 -10.33 27.08 -7.60
CA VAL A 15 -10.21 27.10 -9.05
C VAL A 15 -11.60 27.24 -9.65
N THR A 16 -11.80 28.28 -10.46
CA THR A 16 -13.09 28.53 -11.12
C THR A 16 -13.19 27.81 -12.45
N LYS A 17 -14.41 27.66 -12.98
CA LYS A 17 -14.63 27.11 -14.34
C LYS A 17 -13.91 27.91 -15.43
N SER A 18 -13.74 29.22 -15.24
CA SER A 18 -12.98 30.06 -16.17
C SER A 18 -11.49 29.74 -16.13
N ASP A 19 -10.92 29.54 -14.93
CA ASP A 19 -9.52 29.16 -14.73
C ASP A 19 -9.16 27.81 -15.38
N LEU A 20 -10.14 26.89 -15.44
CA LEU A 20 -10.00 25.57 -16.07
C LEU A 20 -10.02 25.65 -17.59
N LYS A 21 -10.90 26.49 -18.15
CA LYS A 21 -10.97 26.74 -19.60
C LYS A 21 -9.70 27.39 -20.12
N GLU A 22 -9.11 28.32 -19.37
CA GLU A 22 -7.83 28.95 -19.73
C GLU A 22 -6.66 27.95 -19.75
N ARG A 23 -6.78 26.82 -19.05
CA ARG A 23 -5.76 25.77 -18.97
C ARG A 23 -6.06 24.55 -19.85
N ASP A 24 -7.10 24.62 -20.69
CA ASP A 24 -7.55 23.53 -21.57
C ASP A 24 -7.86 22.20 -20.84
N VAL A 25 -8.39 22.30 -19.62
CA VAL A 25 -8.77 21.14 -18.79
C VAL A 25 -10.27 21.20 -18.47
N ASN A 26 -11.01 20.11 -18.74
CA ASN A 26 -12.40 20.00 -18.26
C ASN A 26 -12.47 19.31 -16.90
N LEU A 27 -13.49 19.65 -16.11
CA LEU A 27 -13.76 19.01 -14.81
C LEU A 27 -13.96 17.48 -14.92
N LEU A 28 -14.44 17.00 -16.06
CA LEU A 28 -14.61 15.56 -16.34
C LEU A 28 -13.28 14.88 -16.67
N ASP A 29 -12.34 15.58 -17.33
CA ASP A 29 -11.01 15.08 -17.61
C ASP A 29 -10.20 14.91 -16.32
N LEU A 30 -10.51 15.73 -15.31
CA LEU A 30 -9.93 15.62 -13.97
C LEU A 30 -10.33 14.34 -13.21
N VAL A 31 -11.32 13.60 -13.73
CA VAL A 31 -11.80 12.35 -13.16
C VAL A 31 -11.39 11.14 -14.02
N ASP A 32 -11.05 11.38 -15.30
CA ASP A 32 -10.83 10.31 -16.28
C ASP A 32 -9.34 10.07 -16.63
N ASP A 33 -8.51 11.12 -16.62
CA ASP A 33 -7.09 11.06 -17.03
C ASP A 33 -6.15 11.47 -15.87
N GLN A 34 -5.65 10.45 -15.16
CA GLN A 34 -4.76 10.61 -14.00
C GLN A 34 -3.49 11.41 -14.34
N ASN A 35 -2.92 11.25 -15.55
CA ASN A 35 -1.68 11.94 -15.92
C ASN A 35 -1.92 13.43 -16.18
N LYS A 36 -3.08 13.79 -16.73
CA LYS A 36 -3.47 15.20 -16.89
C LYS A 36 -3.81 15.86 -15.57
N VAL A 37 -4.46 15.12 -14.67
CA VAL A 37 -4.78 15.55 -13.30
C VAL A 37 -3.52 15.84 -12.51
N GLU A 38 -2.57 14.91 -12.52
CA GLU A 38 -1.31 15.01 -11.79
C GLU A 38 -0.48 16.21 -12.30
N ASN A 39 -0.33 16.34 -13.62
CA ASN A 39 0.34 17.50 -14.21
C ASN A 39 -0.37 18.82 -13.89
N PHE A 40 -1.70 18.82 -13.82
CA PHE A 40 -2.45 20.00 -13.43
C PHE A 40 -2.16 20.37 -11.95
N PHE A 41 -2.16 19.40 -11.04
CA PHE A 41 -1.88 19.65 -9.63
C PHE A 41 -0.45 20.10 -9.36
N TYR A 42 0.54 19.54 -10.05
CA TYR A 42 1.93 20.01 -9.93
C TYR A 42 2.11 21.45 -10.45
N LYS A 43 1.40 21.84 -11.52
CA LYS A 43 1.41 23.23 -12.00
C LYS A 43 0.78 24.20 -11.02
N ILE A 44 -0.31 23.80 -10.36
CA ILE A 44 -0.93 24.60 -9.30
C ILE A 44 0.03 24.72 -8.13
N LEU A 45 0.71 23.63 -7.75
CA LEU A 45 1.71 23.63 -6.68
C LEU A 45 2.86 24.59 -6.99
N GLU A 46 3.42 24.57 -8.19
CA GLU A 46 4.44 25.54 -8.63
C GLU A 46 3.98 27.00 -8.51
N GLU A 47 2.71 27.27 -8.78
CA GLU A 47 2.14 28.63 -8.75
C GLU A 47 1.88 29.14 -7.32
N VAL A 48 1.51 28.24 -6.40
CA VAL A 48 1.11 28.59 -5.02
C VAL A 48 2.21 28.36 -3.97
N ASP A 49 3.17 27.48 -4.23
CA ASP A 49 4.30 27.15 -3.36
C ASP A 49 5.54 27.99 -3.71
N VAL A 50 5.43 29.31 -3.53
CA VAL A 50 6.48 30.28 -3.89
C VAL A 50 7.83 29.98 -3.19
N ASN A 51 7.79 29.39 -1.99
CA ASN A 51 8.97 29.04 -1.20
C ASN A 51 9.50 27.62 -1.48
N HIS A 52 8.87 26.86 -2.38
CA HIS A 52 9.21 25.46 -2.69
C HIS A 52 9.22 24.55 -1.43
N GLU A 53 8.37 24.83 -0.45
CA GLU A 53 8.26 24.10 0.82
C GLU A 53 7.54 22.75 0.67
N PHE A 54 6.85 22.53 -0.45
CA PHE A 54 6.10 21.31 -0.77
C PHE A 54 6.71 20.53 -1.94
N GLN A 55 7.71 21.09 -2.63
CA GLN A 55 8.39 20.44 -3.76
C GLN A 55 9.60 19.57 -3.38
N ASN A 56 10.15 19.75 -2.16
CA ASN A 56 11.39 19.11 -1.73
C ASN A 56 11.20 17.68 -1.17
N ASN A 57 10.63 16.78 -1.99
CA ASN A 57 10.62 15.32 -1.76
C ASN A 57 9.63 14.79 -0.70
N ASP A 58 8.69 15.61 -0.23
CA ASP A 58 7.67 15.19 0.74
C ASP A 58 6.42 14.60 0.05
N LEU A 59 5.86 13.54 0.64
CA LEU A 59 4.59 12.96 0.20
C LEU A 59 3.46 13.98 0.41
N VAL A 60 2.95 14.57 -0.67
CA VAL A 60 1.84 15.52 -0.64
C VAL A 60 0.51 14.84 -0.99
N SER A 61 -0.54 15.21 -0.28
CA SER A 61 -1.91 14.76 -0.51
C SER A 61 -2.77 15.88 -1.11
N PHE A 62 -3.68 15.48 -2.00
CA PHE A 62 -4.63 16.38 -2.65
C PHE A 62 -6.06 15.95 -2.32
N GLN A 63 -6.89 16.90 -1.91
CA GLN A 63 -8.34 16.75 -1.79
C GLN A 63 -9.01 17.76 -2.70
N VAL A 64 -10.03 17.34 -3.45
CA VAL A 64 -10.79 18.20 -4.36
C VAL A 64 -12.27 18.11 -4.02
N MET A 65 -12.90 19.26 -3.77
CA MET A 65 -14.31 19.41 -3.50
C MET A 65 -14.98 20.22 -4.62
N PRO A 66 -15.99 19.68 -5.31
CA PRO A 66 -16.72 20.46 -6.30
C PRO A 66 -17.52 21.59 -5.62
N ILE A 67 -17.52 22.76 -6.23
CA ILE A 67 -18.37 23.91 -5.84
C ILE A 67 -19.15 24.40 -7.07
N GLU A 68 -20.21 25.17 -6.88
CA GLU A 68 -21.13 25.57 -7.97
C GLU A 68 -20.41 26.18 -9.18
N ASN A 69 -19.30 26.91 -8.96
CA ASN A 69 -18.53 27.59 -9.99
C ASN A 69 -17.10 27.04 -10.23
N GLY A 70 -16.80 25.80 -9.83
CA GLY A 70 -15.47 25.21 -10.02
C GLY A 70 -15.17 24.11 -9.00
N PHE A 71 -13.98 24.15 -8.38
CA PHE A 71 -13.65 23.31 -7.25
C PHE A 71 -12.77 24.03 -6.22
N GLU A 72 -12.86 23.57 -4.98
CA GLU A 72 -11.92 23.84 -3.91
C GLU A 72 -10.94 22.68 -3.81
N MET A 73 -9.67 22.97 -3.56
CA MET A 73 -8.60 21.99 -3.38
C MET A 73 -7.87 22.25 -2.07
N ILE A 74 -7.52 21.17 -1.37
CA ILE A 74 -6.64 21.20 -0.21
C ILE A 74 -5.39 20.39 -0.52
N ILE A 75 -4.23 21.00 -0.32
CA ILE A 75 -2.91 20.39 -0.49
C ILE A 75 -2.30 20.27 0.91
N SER A 76 -1.91 19.07 1.34
CA SER A 76 -1.35 18.85 2.67
C SER A 76 -0.16 17.88 2.69
N LYS A 77 0.87 18.21 3.48
CA LYS A 77 2.03 17.35 3.79
C LYS A 77 1.92 16.64 5.15
N ASP A 78 0.83 16.86 5.87
CA ASP A 78 0.57 16.21 7.17
C ASP A 78 0.09 14.77 6.95
N SER A 79 0.87 13.79 7.41
CA SER A 79 0.60 12.35 7.26
C SER A 79 -0.71 11.89 7.92
N ASP A 80 -1.13 12.54 9.01
CA ASP A 80 -2.39 12.22 9.68
C ASP A 80 -3.57 12.78 8.88
N MET A 81 -3.38 13.96 8.29
CA MET A 81 -4.34 14.51 7.33
C MET A 81 -4.38 13.65 6.06
N VAL A 82 -3.25 13.22 5.50
CA VAL A 82 -3.18 12.30 4.35
C VAL A 82 -4.02 11.04 4.62
N SER A 83 -3.86 10.44 5.81
CA SER A 83 -4.61 9.26 6.24
C SER A 83 -6.12 9.53 6.40
N ARG A 84 -6.49 10.66 7.01
CA ARG A 84 -7.91 11.07 7.14
C ARG A 84 -8.54 11.51 5.81
N LEU A 85 -7.76 12.08 4.89
CA LEU A 85 -8.17 12.50 3.56
C LEU A 85 -8.38 11.30 2.64
N THR A 86 -7.62 10.22 2.82
CA THR A 86 -7.91 8.93 2.18
C THR A 86 -9.21 8.29 2.67
N GLU A 87 -9.66 8.63 3.88
CA GLU A 87 -10.92 8.13 4.47
C GLU A 87 -12.13 9.02 4.15
N ALA A 88 -11.98 10.34 4.09
CA ALA A 88 -13.08 11.30 3.96
C ALA A 88 -13.56 11.56 2.52
N ASN A 89 -12.81 11.15 1.48
CA ASN A 89 -13.10 11.48 0.07
C ASN A 89 -13.96 10.46 -0.70
N VAL A 90 -14.87 9.73 -0.07
CA VAL A 90 -15.75 8.82 -0.84
C VAL A 90 -17.23 8.95 -0.44
N ASN A 91 -17.79 10.13 -0.67
CA ASN A 91 -19.21 10.25 -1.02
C ASN A 91 -19.33 10.54 -2.52
N PHE A 92 -18.87 9.59 -3.35
CA PHE A 92 -19.09 9.62 -4.80
C PHE A 92 -20.40 8.89 -5.13
N THR A 93 -21.34 9.64 -5.70
CA THR A 93 -22.75 9.31 -5.93
C THR A 93 -23.02 8.27 -7.03
N SER A 94 -22.10 7.32 -7.31
CA SER A 94 -22.42 6.16 -8.17
C SER A 94 -21.65 4.89 -7.83
N ASP A 95 -22.35 3.74 -7.88
CA ASP A 95 -21.80 2.40 -7.64
C ASP A 95 -20.60 2.05 -8.55
N LYS A 96 -20.54 2.67 -9.73
CA LYS A 96 -19.47 2.46 -10.72
C LYS A 96 -18.16 3.11 -10.27
N THR A 97 -18.24 4.30 -9.67
CA THR A 97 -17.07 5.01 -9.12
C THR A 97 -16.54 4.31 -7.88
N ARG A 98 -17.42 3.82 -6.99
CA ARG A 98 -17.03 3.04 -5.82
C ARG A 98 -16.26 1.77 -6.20
N LYS A 99 -16.75 1.00 -7.17
CA LYS A 99 -16.05 -0.19 -7.69
C LYS A 99 -14.69 0.15 -8.30
N ARG A 100 -14.58 1.28 -9.02
CA ARG A 100 -13.30 1.75 -9.60
C ARG A 100 -12.31 2.14 -8.50
N PHE A 101 -12.76 2.83 -7.44
CA PHE A 101 -11.94 3.18 -6.29
C PHE A 101 -11.50 1.97 -5.47
N GLU A 102 -12.39 1.01 -5.20
CA GLU A 102 -12.05 -0.26 -4.55
C GLU A 102 -11.01 -1.03 -5.39
N THR A 103 -11.14 -1.02 -6.72
CA THR A 103 -10.15 -1.61 -7.63
C THR A 103 -8.80 -0.90 -7.57
N LEU A 104 -8.77 0.43 -7.44
CA LEU A 104 -7.53 1.22 -7.31
C LEU A 104 -6.88 1.04 -5.93
N LYS A 105 -7.67 0.99 -4.85
CA LYS A 105 -7.19 0.68 -3.50
C LYS A 105 -6.56 -0.70 -3.45
N GLU A 106 -7.22 -1.69 -4.05
CA GLU A 106 -6.66 -3.04 -4.20
C GLU A 106 -5.42 -3.08 -5.10
N LYS A 107 -5.31 -2.20 -6.11
CA LYS A 107 -4.09 -2.07 -6.95
C LYS A 107 -2.92 -1.40 -6.24
N ASN A 108 -3.16 -0.46 -5.33
CA ASN A 108 -2.12 0.34 -4.67
C ASN A 108 -1.68 -0.20 -3.31
N LYS A 109 -2.36 -1.20 -2.74
CA LYS A 109 -1.90 -1.88 -1.51
C LYS A 109 -0.47 -2.39 -1.64
N PRO A 110 0.39 -2.29 -0.63
CA PRO A 110 1.70 -2.92 -0.71
C PRO A 110 1.57 -4.45 -0.90
N ILE A 111 2.59 -5.08 -1.46
CA ILE A 111 2.60 -6.55 -1.62
C ILE A 111 2.77 -7.24 -0.27
N ASP A 112 3.63 -6.66 0.56
CA ASP A 112 3.76 -6.91 1.99
C ASP A 112 2.70 -6.06 2.72
N GLU A 113 1.62 -6.70 3.15
CA GLU A 113 0.45 -6.02 3.71
C GLU A 113 0.44 -6.15 5.23
N PHE A 114 0.38 -5.03 5.94
CA PHE A 114 0.10 -5.01 7.38
C PHE A 114 -1.33 -4.53 7.63
N ASP A 115 -2.17 -5.40 8.20
CA ASP A 115 -3.51 -5.08 8.66
C ASP A 115 -3.43 -4.72 10.15
N GLU A 116 -3.40 -3.42 10.45
CA GLU A 116 -3.33 -2.89 11.81
C GLU A 116 -4.53 -3.32 12.68
N ASN A 117 -5.72 -3.43 12.08
CA ASN A 117 -6.92 -3.82 12.82
C ASN A 117 -6.87 -5.27 13.28
N LYS A 118 -6.28 -6.15 12.45
CA LYS A 118 -6.11 -7.57 12.78
C LYS A 118 -4.77 -7.87 13.43
N MET A 119 -3.84 -6.91 13.43
CA MET A 119 -2.43 -7.12 13.80
C MET A 119 -1.78 -8.26 13.01
N ILE A 120 -2.05 -8.31 11.69
CA ILE A 120 -1.53 -9.36 10.81
C ILE A 120 -0.68 -8.75 9.70
N ARG A 121 0.58 -9.19 9.60
CA ARG A 121 1.42 -8.91 8.44
C ARG A 121 1.43 -10.12 7.49
N THR A 122 1.14 -9.89 6.22
CA THR A 122 1.08 -10.92 5.18
C THR A 122 2.17 -10.67 4.15
N VAL A 123 3.13 -11.60 4.07
CA VAL A 123 4.30 -11.51 3.19
C VAL A 123 4.27 -12.67 2.19
N PRO A 124 3.97 -12.42 0.90
CA PRO A 124 4.07 -13.44 -0.14
C PRO A 124 5.49 -13.47 -0.70
N ILE A 125 6.14 -14.63 -0.60
CA ILE A 125 7.54 -14.83 -1.02
C ILE A 125 7.56 -15.80 -2.21
N GLN A 126 8.29 -15.44 -3.25
CA GLN A 126 8.49 -16.23 -4.45
C GLN A 126 9.87 -16.90 -4.43
N PHE A 127 9.91 -18.17 -4.84
CA PHE A 127 11.13 -18.96 -5.02
C PHE A 127 11.19 -19.53 -6.43
N ASP A 128 12.37 -19.47 -7.03
CA ASP A 128 12.59 -19.93 -8.41
C ASP A 128 12.73 -21.47 -8.48
N ASN A 129 13.03 -22.14 -7.36
CA ASN A 129 13.09 -23.60 -7.25
C ASN A 129 12.67 -24.06 -5.84
N PHE A 130 12.44 -25.37 -5.69
CA PHE A 130 11.94 -25.96 -4.45
C PHE A 130 13.01 -26.03 -3.36
N GLU A 131 14.25 -26.27 -3.76
CA GLU A 131 15.41 -26.42 -2.88
C GLU A 131 15.66 -25.14 -2.07
N ASN A 132 15.63 -23.98 -2.72
CA ASN A 132 15.74 -22.69 -2.08
C ASN A 132 14.62 -22.45 -1.07
N LEU A 133 13.39 -22.87 -1.38
CA LEU A 133 12.26 -22.78 -0.47
C LEU A 133 12.51 -23.64 0.79
N VAL A 134 12.99 -24.87 0.63
CA VAL A 134 13.31 -25.75 1.76
C VAL A 134 14.43 -25.14 2.62
N VAL A 135 15.47 -24.58 2.01
CA VAL A 135 16.56 -23.92 2.77
C VAL A 135 16.06 -22.68 3.50
N ALA A 136 15.21 -21.85 2.88
CA ALA A 136 14.59 -20.70 3.54
C ALA A 136 13.78 -21.10 4.78
N VAL A 137 12.95 -22.14 4.64
CA VAL A 137 12.13 -22.68 5.72
C VAL A 137 12.97 -23.17 6.91
N LYS A 138 14.18 -23.70 6.67
CA LYS A 138 15.14 -24.05 7.73
C LYS A 138 15.61 -22.84 8.54
N GLN A 139 15.82 -21.69 7.90
CA GLN A 139 16.19 -20.45 8.60
C GLN A 139 15.05 -19.94 9.50
N ILE A 140 13.79 -20.17 9.08
CA ILE A 140 12.59 -19.78 9.85
C ILE A 140 12.41 -20.61 11.12
N LYS A 141 12.91 -21.86 11.18
CA LYS A 141 12.77 -22.75 12.35
C LYS A 141 13.24 -22.06 13.64
N ASN A 142 14.30 -21.27 13.57
CA ASN A 142 14.86 -20.56 14.73
C ASN A 142 13.96 -19.41 15.23
N PHE A 143 13.00 -18.97 14.41
CA PHE A 143 12.12 -17.82 14.67
C PHE A 143 10.70 -18.20 15.13
N GLN A 144 10.27 -19.45 14.95
CA GLN A 144 8.92 -19.88 15.37
C GLN A 144 8.65 -19.73 16.87
N ASN A 145 9.71 -19.57 17.68
CA ASN A 145 9.63 -19.48 19.13
C ASN A 145 9.66 -18.03 19.65
N LEU A 146 9.53 -17.02 18.79
CA LEU A 146 9.47 -15.63 19.25
C LEU A 146 8.18 -15.37 20.03
N ILE A 147 8.32 -14.91 21.27
CA ILE A 147 7.20 -14.56 22.14
C ILE A 147 6.38 -13.44 21.48
N GLY A 148 5.08 -13.66 21.35
CA GLY A 148 4.14 -12.66 20.85
C GLY A 148 3.93 -12.68 19.33
N ILE A 149 4.48 -13.65 18.60
CA ILE A 149 4.23 -13.82 17.16
C ILE A 149 3.78 -15.26 16.89
N HIS A 150 2.67 -15.41 16.18
CA HIS A 150 2.24 -16.70 15.64
C HIS A 150 2.29 -16.67 14.12
N ILE A 151 2.98 -17.63 13.50
CA ILE A 151 3.18 -17.68 12.05
C ILE A 151 2.27 -18.75 11.45
N VAL A 152 1.35 -18.35 10.58
CA VAL A 152 0.58 -19.25 9.71
C VAL A 152 1.20 -19.22 8.32
N SER A 153 1.32 -20.37 7.66
CA SER A 153 2.02 -20.45 6.38
C SER A 153 1.32 -21.32 5.35
N ASP A 154 1.17 -20.79 4.14
CA ASP A 154 0.58 -21.48 3.00
C ASP A 154 1.63 -21.62 1.89
N MET A 155 1.67 -22.78 1.22
CA MET A 155 2.55 -23.05 0.08
C MET A 155 1.73 -23.24 -1.20
N TYR A 156 2.11 -22.53 -2.25
CA TYR A 156 1.50 -22.63 -3.57
C TYR A 156 2.55 -22.91 -4.65
N LYS A 157 2.08 -23.40 -5.80
CA LYS A 157 2.88 -23.60 -7.01
C LYS A 157 2.17 -23.03 -8.23
N LYS A 158 2.90 -22.28 -9.07
CA LYS A 158 2.41 -21.79 -10.37
C LYS A 158 3.50 -21.97 -11.42
N GLY A 159 3.27 -22.87 -12.38
CA GLY A 159 4.31 -23.26 -13.34
C GLY A 159 5.53 -23.86 -12.61
N ASN A 160 6.70 -23.26 -12.84
CA ASN A 160 7.95 -23.66 -12.18
C ASN A 160 8.26 -22.85 -10.91
N GLU A 161 7.43 -21.87 -10.57
CA GLU A 161 7.64 -21.01 -9.41
C GLU A 161 6.89 -21.55 -8.19
N TYR A 162 7.52 -21.37 -7.03
CA TYR A 162 6.96 -21.73 -5.74
C TYR A 162 6.69 -20.46 -4.93
N TYR A 163 5.61 -20.47 -4.17
CA TYR A 163 5.21 -19.34 -3.36
C TYR A 163 4.98 -19.79 -1.92
N LEU A 164 5.55 -19.06 -0.98
CA LEU A 164 5.30 -19.22 0.45
C LEU A 164 4.63 -17.93 0.95
N ILE A 165 3.39 -18.03 1.41
CA ILE A 165 2.69 -16.91 2.02
C ILE A 165 2.84 -17.05 3.53
N LEU A 166 3.53 -16.09 4.15
CA LEU A 166 3.70 -16.00 5.59
C LEU A 166 2.74 -14.99 6.18
N LYS A 167 1.94 -15.42 7.15
CA LYS A 167 1.02 -14.57 7.91
C LYS A 167 1.52 -14.51 9.35
N TYR A 168 2.10 -13.37 9.71
CA TYR A 168 2.56 -13.09 11.06
C TYR A 168 1.40 -12.47 11.85
N VAL A 169 0.81 -13.26 12.74
CA VAL A 169 -0.22 -12.81 13.68
C VAL A 169 0.51 -12.29 14.92
N ILE A 170 0.48 -10.97 15.11
CA ILE A 170 1.13 -10.30 16.23
C ILE A 170 0.15 -10.30 17.40
N LEU A 171 0.54 -10.98 18.49
CA LEU A 171 -0.23 -11.01 19.71
C LEU A 171 0.06 -9.72 20.49
N ALA A 172 -0.95 -8.85 20.60
CA ALA A 172 -0.84 -7.60 21.36
C ALA A 172 -0.54 -7.91 22.83
N GLY A 173 0.71 -7.69 23.24
CA GLY A 173 1.17 -7.70 24.62
C GLY A 173 1.90 -6.40 24.96
N ASN A 174 2.71 -6.37 26.02
CA ASN A 174 3.49 -5.18 26.44
C ASN A 174 4.64 -4.78 25.49
N ASN A 175 4.77 -5.43 24.33
CA ASN A 175 5.86 -5.20 23.39
C ASN A 175 5.50 -4.08 22.41
N ASN A 176 6.46 -3.18 22.16
CA ASN A 176 6.32 -2.16 21.13
C ASN A 176 6.16 -2.81 19.75
N ILE A 177 5.05 -2.51 19.07
CA ILE A 177 4.71 -3.03 17.73
C ILE A 177 5.85 -2.78 16.74
N SER A 178 6.48 -1.61 16.78
CA SER A 178 7.61 -1.25 15.91
C SER A 178 8.79 -2.23 16.08
N SER A 179 9.08 -2.65 17.31
CA SER A 179 10.14 -3.62 17.59
C SER A 179 9.78 -5.01 17.07
N VAL A 180 8.52 -5.43 17.17
CA VAL A 180 8.04 -6.69 16.60
C VAL A 180 8.13 -6.69 15.08
N LEU A 181 7.73 -5.58 14.43
CA LEU A 181 7.83 -5.43 12.98
C LEU A 181 9.29 -5.48 12.49
N SER A 182 10.22 -4.84 13.21
CA SER A 182 11.65 -4.90 12.91
C SER A 182 12.22 -6.31 13.03
N LEU A 183 11.75 -7.13 13.99
CA LEU A 183 12.13 -8.54 14.06
C LEU A 183 11.64 -9.33 12.84
N ILE A 184 10.42 -9.05 12.37
CA ILE A 184 9.87 -9.65 11.15
C ILE A 184 10.68 -9.21 9.91
N ASP A 185 11.11 -7.95 9.84
CA ASP A 185 11.97 -7.46 8.75
C ASP A 185 13.32 -8.18 8.71
N ASN A 186 13.98 -8.30 9.87
CA ASN A 186 15.25 -9.02 9.99
C ASN A 186 15.12 -10.48 9.57
N GLN A 187 14.03 -11.14 9.97
CA GLN A 187 13.75 -12.52 9.55
C GLN A 187 13.49 -12.59 8.03
N SER A 188 12.71 -11.65 7.50
CA SER A 188 12.37 -11.62 6.07
C SER A 188 13.62 -11.44 5.22
N ALA A 189 14.58 -10.64 5.67
CA ALA A 189 15.87 -10.46 5.01
C ALA A 189 16.63 -11.79 4.83
N LEU A 190 16.65 -12.66 5.84
CA LEU A 190 17.27 -14.00 5.74
C LEU A 190 16.54 -14.90 4.73
N ILE A 191 15.21 -14.80 4.65
CA ILE A 191 14.43 -15.57 3.69
C ILE A 191 14.71 -15.09 2.26
N TYR A 192 14.91 -13.79 2.08
CA TYR A 192 15.22 -13.16 0.80
C TYR A 192 16.62 -13.48 0.25
N GLU A 193 17.47 -14.20 1.00
CA GLU A 193 18.69 -14.79 0.44
C GLU A 193 18.39 -15.96 -0.52
N TYR A 194 17.25 -16.62 -0.33
CA TYR A 194 16.86 -17.82 -1.09
C TYR A 194 15.66 -17.58 -2.01
N GLY A 195 14.85 -16.57 -1.68
CA GLY A 195 13.68 -16.14 -2.45
C GLY A 195 13.65 -14.63 -2.63
N LYS A 196 12.51 -14.12 -3.09
CA LYS A 196 12.28 -12.69 -3.23
C LYS A 196 10.85 -12.36 -2.85
N LEU A 197 10.58 -11.12 -2.43
CA LEU A 197 9.21 -10.65 -2.31
C LEU A 197 8.50 -10.88 -3.65
N SER A 198 7.33 -11.49 -3.60
CA SER A 198 6.56 -11.83 -4.78
C SER A 198 6.22 -10.57 -5.60
N LYS A 199 6.08 -10.71 -6.91
CA LYS A 199 5.54 -9.63 -7.77
C LYS A 199 4.02 -9.53 -7.72
N ILE A 200 3.36 -10.53 -7.16
CA ILE A 200 1.90 -10.65 -7.05
C ILE A 200 1.48 -10.82 -5.60
N ARG A 201 0.35 -10.21 -5.22
CA ARG A 201 -0.16 -10.24 -3.84
C ARG A 201 -0.65 -11.64 -3.42
N ALA A 202 -0.68 -11.88 -2.11
CA ALA A 202 -1.16 -13.10 -1.49
C ALA A 202 -2.56 -13.52 -1.99
N ASN A 203 -3.52 -12.59 -2.03
CA ASN A 203 -4.87 -12.86 -2.55
C ASN A 203 -4.86 -13.29 -4.02
N LYS A 204 -4.00 -12.73 -4.87
CA LYS A 204 -3.92 -13.13 -6.27
C LYS A 204 -3.30 -14.52 -6.42
N ILE A 205 -2.25 -14.80 -5.65
CA ILE A 205 -1.61 -16.13 -5.60
C ILE A 205 -2.64 -17.19 -5.18
N SER A 206 -3.43 -16.92 -4.14
CA SER A 206 -4.39 -17.90 -3.63
C SER A 206 -5.51 -18.27 -4.62
N HIS A 207 -5.82 -17.39 -5.58
CA HIS A 207 -6.79 -17.65 -6.63
C HIS A 207 -6.17 -18.26 -7.90
N GLU A 208 -4.94 -17.88 -8.26
CA GLU A 208 -4.33 -18.26 -9.55
C GLU A 208 -3.29 -19.39 -9.47
N ALA A 209 -2.77 -19.69 -8.28
CA ALA A 209 -1.77 -20.72 -8.07
C ALA A 209 -2.38 -21.97 -7.40
N LYS A 210 -1.78 -23.12 -7.65
CA LYS A 210 -2.19 -24.39 -7.03
C LYS A 210 -1.72 -24.40 -5.57
N LEU A 211 -2.66 -24.47 -4.62
CA LEU A 211 -2.36 -24.72 -3.22
C LEU A 211 -1.76 -26.13 -3.06
N ILE A 212 -0.62 -26.23 -2.37
CA ILE A 212 0.09 -27.48 -2.09
C ILE A 212 -0.03 -27.84 -0.61
N ILE A 213 0.21 -26.86 0.28
CA ILE A 213 0.12 -27.03 1.73
C ILE A 213 -0.62 -25.82 2.30
N LYS A 214 -1.63 -26.07 3.12
CA LYS A 214 -2.45 -25.04 3.76
C LYS A 214 -2.13 -24.94 5.25
N ASP A 215 -2.05 -23.72 5.76
CA ASP A 215 -1.92 -23.29 7.15
C ASP A 215 -0.62 -23.74 7.88
N ALA A 216 0.03 -24.81 7.42
CA ALA A 216 1.18 -25.47 8.06
C ALA A 216 2.35 -25.74 7.09
N ALA A 217 2.56 -24.88 6.08
CA ALA A 217 3.62 -25.06 5.09
C ALA A 217 5.01 -25.20 5.71
N ILE A 218 5.41 -24.28 6.60
CA ILE A 218 6.74 -24.32 7.23
C ILE A 218 6.94 -25.63 8.01
N SER A 219 6.03 -25.99 8.91
CA SER A 219 6.17 -27.19 9.73
C SER A 219 6.16 -28.48 8.90
N THR A 220 5.31 -28.56 7.87
CA THR A 220 5.27 -29.69 6.94
C THR A 220 6.57 -29.80 6.15
N LEU A 221 7.07 -28.70 5.61
CA LEU A 221 8.32 -28.72 4.85
C LEU A 221 9.52 -29.07 5.73
N LEU A 222 9.52 -28.58 6.98
CA LEU A 222 10.51 -28.99 7.97
C LEU A 222 10.43 -30.50 8.27
N SER A 223 9.24 -31.08 8.42
CA SER A 223 9.11 -32.49 8.80
C SER A 223 9.53 -33.46 7.69
N TYR A 224 9.33 -33.09 6.42
CA TYR A 224 9.56 -33.99 5.28
C TYR A 224 10.88 -33.75 4.55
N PHE A 225 11.47 -32.55 4.66
CA PHE A 225 12.62 -32.15 3.84
C PHE A 225 13.76 -31.50 4.62
N ALA A 226 13.64 -31.37 5.96
CA ALA A 226 14.63 -30.69 6.79
C ALA A 226 15.15 -31.51 7.97
#